data_AF-A0A661Q603-F1
#
_entry.id   AF-A0A661Q603-F1
#
_cell.length_a   1.000
_cell.length_b   1.000
_cell.length_c   1.000
_cell.angle_alpha   90.00
_cell.angle_beta   90.00
_cell.angle_gamma   90.00
#
_symmetry.space_group_name_H-M   'P 1'
#
loop_
_entity.id
_entity.type
_entity.pdbx_description
1 polymer ?
#
loop_
_entity_poly.entity_id
_entity_poly.type
_entity_poly.pdbx_seq_one_letter_code
_entity_poly.pdbx_strand_id
1 'polypeptide(L)'
;MAKIKPSSFINEIKHNIAEKDAVKAEIVLSHIVEMELAVQKEALDLFWLSPAEFAIPLLAAVLDRYPYLSNSFPEIKEHLVAKILEAPMAYLEILQDGKSDSRGFLIELAGEIGLDDAYHVLMALLNNESDHDLLQKIVVALGEIGDSGAASNIAELLYTDDDELVMAAVTALGHLGSSTAIHRLSEKLGFKKELDFAILDVFMNVQSQEAIKKLNHTLTSHHAHVRSAGKEKLILLGSKALPILSENLLQGDPDLLIHTLNVMGDMGDEGAISAIRKLIHKQPRDANVRFAAYETLGRLPLTKGAYVLAAGLQDPVDNVRSAAATAIDCNYNEILAAGLKNMVRIEDEEAEELVRTVISTQSGNIFLDLLEIDFFRKFALEYLGQEAHAEIREFFIALLKDNDMQDELACLADDDKSAPAPAAETAKKRVVAIDDSKMILGIFRSMLHALGYEPFIFIDPEVAVEEVIQLKPDAVLTDLNMPGITGIEVTRRLREKFSKDELPIIMVTTQNENHDNEAAKAAGISDILHKPFTKEGIGEALARYLG
;
A
#
# COMPACT_ATOMS: atom_id res chain seq x y z
N MET A 1 29.08 50.31 -6.05
CA MET A 1 28.73 50.62 -7.45
C MET A 1 28.15 52.03 -7.50
N ALA A 2 28.45 52.81 -8.54
CA ALA A 2 27.83 54.12 -8.71
C ALA A 2 26.32 53.94 -8.88
N LYS A 3 25.49 54.69 -8.13
CA LYS A 3 24.03 54.63 -8.28
C LYS A 3 23.65 54.95 -9.72
N ILE A 4 23.03 54.00 -10.41
CA ILE A 4 22.51 54.19 -11.77
C ILE A 4 21.44 55.28 -11.70
N LYS A 5 21.54 56.30 -12.56
CA LYS A 5 20.56 57.39 -12.58
C LYS A 5 19.27 56.90 -13.26
N PRO A 6 18.08 57.10 -12.65
CA PRO A 6 16.79 56.72 -13.23
C PRO A 6 16.59 57.10 -14.70
N SER A 7 16.90 58.35 -15.06
CA SER A 7 16.76 58.83 -16.44
C SER A 7 17.74 58.19 -17.41
N SER A 8 18.94 57.83 -16.95
CA SER A 8 19.93 57.12 -17.76
C SER A 8 19.47 55.69 -18.04
N PHE A 9 18.88 55.03 -17.05
CA PHE A 9 18.35 53.67 -17.16
C PHE A 9 17.26 53.58 -18.24
N ILE A 10 16.25 54.43 -18.15
CA ILE A 10 15.13 54.47 -19.11
C ILE A 10 15.59 54.85 -20.52
N ASN A 11 16.48 55.84 -20.65
CA ASN A 11 16.99 56.23 -21.96
C ASN A 11 17.80 55.10 -22.61
N GLU A 12 18.55 54.34 -21.82
CA GLU A 12 19.30 53.20 -22.31
C GLU A 12 18.36 52.09 -22.81
N ILE A 13 17.30 51.78 -22.06
CA ILE A 13 16.26 50.82 -22.49
C ILE A 13 15.63 51.27 -23.80
N LYS A 14 15.20 52.53 -23.90
CA LYS A 14 14.62 53.10 -25.13
C LYS A 14 15.57 52.98 -26.31
N HIS A 15 16.86 53.26 -26.10
CA HIS A 15 17.88 53.13 -27.14
C HIS A 15 18.09 51.68 -27.58
N ASN A 16 18.21 50.75 -26.62
CA ASN A 16 18.43 49.34 -26.94
C ASN A 16 17.22 48.71 -27.65
N ILE A 17 15.99 49.08 -27.29
CA ILE A 17 14.78 48.67 -28.03
C ILE A 17 14.82 49.19 -29.46
N ALA A 18 15.19 50.47 -29.67
CA ALA A 18 15.26 51.07 -30.99
C ALA A 18 16.32 50.43 -31.90
N GLU A 19 17.49 50.12 -31.35
CA GLU A 19 18.61 49.47 -32.08
C GLU A 19 18.48 47.94 -32.13
N LYS A 20 17.48 47.36 -31.47
CA LYS A 20 17.31 45.91 -31.27
C LYS A 20 18.53 45.24 -30.62
N ASP A 21 19.20 45.94 -29.71
CA ASP A 21 20.36 45.44 -28.95
C ASP A 21 19.88 44.65 -27.71
N ALA A 22 19.53 43.38 -27.93
CA ALA A 22 19.01 42.51 -26.88
C ALA A 22 20.03 42.25 -25.76
N VAL A 23 21.31 42.05 -26.10
CA VAL A 23 22.38 41.76 -25.13
C VAL A 23 22.53 42.92 -24.14
N LYS A 24 22.55 44.15 -24.65
CA LYS A 24 22.69 45.33 -23.81
C LYS A 24 21.40 45.64 -23.04
N ALA A 25 20.24 45.41 -23.65
CA ALA A 25 18.96 45.51 -22.96
C ALA A 25 18.88 44.54 -21.77
N GLU A 26 19.37 43.31 -21.93
CA GLU A 26 19.38 42.27 -20.91
C GLU A 26 20.23 42.70 -19.70
N ILE A 27 21.45 43.16 -19.94
CA ILE A 27 22.35 43.66 -18.88
C ILE A 27 21.71 44.82 -18.12
N VAL A 28 21.14 45.79 -18.84
CA VAL A 28 20.46 46.93 -18.20
C VAL A 28 19.29 46.42 -17.37
N LEU A 29 18.46 45.52 -17.90
CA LEU A 29 17.28 45.03 -17.20
C LEU A 29 17.62 44.21 -15.95
N SER A 30 18.77 43.55 -15.91
CA SER A 30 19.23 42.80 -14.71
C SER A 30 19.35 43.67 -13.45
N HIS A 31 19.44 44.99 -13.59
CA HIS A 31 19.57 45.96 -12.48
C HIS A 31 18.25 46.66 -12.12
N ILE A 32 17.11 46.22 -12.68
CA ILE A 32 15.79 46.85 -12.48
C ILE A 32 15.35 46.88 -11.01
N VAL A 33 15.73 45.87 -10.20
CA VAL A 33 15.37 45.79 -8.77
C VAL A 33 16.04 46.92 -7.96
N GLU A 34 17.15 47.47 -8.45
CA GLU A 34 17.83 48.60 -7.81
C GLU A 34 17.14 49.95 -8.07
N MET A 35 16.20 50.00 -9.01
CA MET A 35 15.49 51.21 -9.41
C MET A 35 14.25 51.47 -8.56
N GLU A 36 13.81 52.73 -8.51
CA GLU A 36 12.57 53.09 -7.82
C GLU A 36 11.34 52.54 -8.57
N LEU A 37 10.26 52.23 -7.84
CA LEU A 37 9.06 51.57 -8.39
C LEU A 37 8.47 52.26 -9.64
N ALA A 38 8.53 53.59 -9.71
CA ALA A 38 8.07 54.34 -10.88
C ALA A 38 8.90 54.04 -12.14
N VAL A 39 10.21 53.90 -11.98
CA VAL A 39 11.17 53.57 -13.06
C VAL A 39 11.01 52.12 -13.48
N GLN A 40 10.79 51.22 -12.52
CA GLN A 40 10.51 49.82 -12.79
C GLN A 40 9.26 49.67 -13.67
N LYS A 41 8.16 50.35 -13.31
CA LYS A 41 6.93 50.38 -14.11
C LYS A 41 7.14 50.97 -15.50
N GLU A 42 7.81 52.13 -15.59
CA GLU A 42 8.10 52.73 -16.89
C GLU A 42 8.94 51.81 -17.78
N ALA A 43 9.91 51.07 -17.21
CA ALA A 43 10.70 50.10 -17.95
C ALA A 43 9.84 48.95 -18.49
N LEU A 44 8.95 48.37 -17.67
CA LEU A 44 8.05 47.31 -18.10
C LEU A 44 7.08 47.78 -19.20
N ASP A 45 6.53 49.00 -19.08
CA ASP A 45 5.66 49.59 -20.10
C ASP A 45 6.38 49.73 -21.47
N LEU A 46 7.68 50.03 -21.46
CA LEU A 46 8.47 50.10 -22.70
C LEU A 46 8.62 48.74 -23.38
N PHE A 47 8.83 47.67 -22.62
CA PHE A 47 8.90 46.33 -23.18
C PHE A 47 7.53 45.83 -23.64
N TRP A 48 6.46 46.16 -22.89
CA TRP A 48 5.08 45.89 -23.31
C TRP A 48 4.78 46.49 -24.69
N LEU A 49 5.21 47.73 -24.94
CA LEU A 49 4.99 48.42 -26.22
C LEU A 49 5.94 47.98 -27.34
N SER A 50 6.98 47.19 -27.04
CA SER A 50 7.94 46.74 -28.03
C SER A 50 7.45 45.52 -28.84
N PRO A 51 8.00 45.26 -30.05
CA PRO A 51 7.63 44.11 -30.86
C PRO A 51 7.85 42.78 -30.11
N ALA A 52 6.94 41.82 -30.28
CA ALA A 52 6.99 40.54 -29.59
C ALA A 52 8.28 39.75 -29.90
N GLU A 53 8.75 39.84 -31.15
CA GLU A 53 9.97 39.20 -31.64
C GLU A 53 11.24 39.71 -30.95
N PHE A 54 11.15 40.88 -30.31
CA PHE A 54 12.23 41.45 -29.49
C PHE A 54 11.98 41.27 -28.00
N ALA A 55 10.76 41.56 -27.53
CA ALA A 55 10.41 41.53 -26.11
C ALA A 55 10.52 40.12 -25.52
N ILE A 56 10.00 39.11 -26.22
CA ILE A 56 9.91 37.74 -25.69
C ILE A 56 11.30 37.13 -25.47
N PRO A 57 12.21 37.09 -26.47
CA PRO A 57 13.55 36.51 -26.26
C PRO A 57 14.34 37.26 -25.20
N LEU A 58 14.21 38.59 -25.14
CA LEU A 58 14.89 39.42 -24.17
C LEU A 58 14.43 39.14 -22.73
N LEU A 59 13.12 39.19 -22.48
CA LEU A 59 12.58 38.97 -21.14
C LEU A 59 12.83 37.53 -20.68
N ALA A 60 12.74 36.56 -21.58
CA ALA A 60 13.12 35.17 -21.31
C ALA A 60 14.61 35.07 -20.94
N ALA A 61 15.52 35.68 -21.71
CA ALA A 61 16.95 35.68 -21.40
C ALA A 61 17.28 36.31 -20.04
N VAL A 62 16.57 37.38 -19.67
CA VAL A 62 16.72 38.00 -18.35
C VAL A 62 16.29 37.07 -17.23
N LEU A 63 15.14 36.39 -17.37
CA LEU A 63 14.64 35.48 -16.34
C LEU A 63 15.47 34.19 -16.23
N ASP A 64 15.94 33.67 -17.36
CA ASP A 64 16.78 32.48 -17.45
C ASP A 64 18.18 32.72 -16.87
N ARG A 65 18.83 33.84 -17.22
CA ARG A 65 20.17 34.18 -16.71
C ARG A 65 20.16 34.68 -15.27
N TYR A 66 19.07 35.32 -14.83
CA TYR A 66 18.94 35.90 -13.49
C TYR A 66 17.69 35.36 -12.75
N PRO A 67 17.66 34.06 -12.37
CA PRO A 67 16.46 33.42 -11.80
C PRO A 67 15.92 34.07 -10.51
N TYR A 68 16.77 34.80 -9.77
CA TYR A 68 16.33 35.54 -8.58
C TYR A 68 15.28 36.60 -8.91
N LEU A 69 15.27 37.13 -10.15
CA LEU A 69 14.32 38.14 -10.59
C LEU A 69 12.89 37.63 -10.58
N SER A 70 12.65 36.35 -10.86
CA SER A 70 11.31 35.73 -10.77
C SER A 70 10.71 35.88 -9.38
N ASN A 71 11.53 35.90 -8.33
CA ASN A 71 11.06 36.06 -6.94
C ASN A 71 11.11 37.51 -6.46
N SER A 72 12.16 38.26 -6.79
CA SER A 72 12.33 39.64 -6.31
C SER A 72 11.53 40.66 -7.10
N PHE A 73 11.13 40.32 -8.32
CA PHE A 73 10.39 41.20 -9.23
C PHE A 73 9.53 40.37 -10.20
N PRO A 74 8.49 39.69 -9.67
CA PRO A 74 7.64 38.76 -10.44
C PRO A 74 6.93 39.41 -11.63
N GLU A 75 6.77 40.73 -11.61
CA GLU A 75 6.13 41.51 -12.67
C GLU A 75 6.82 41.32 -14.04
N ILE A 76 8.12 40.99 -14.09
CA ILE A 76 8.80 40.65 -15.37
C ILE A 76 8.19 39.39 -15.98
N LYS A 77 8.01 38.33 -15.18
CA LYS A 77 7.42 37.07 -15.67
C LYS A 77 5.97 37.29 -16.09
N GLU A 78 5.21 38.06 -15.32
CA GLU A 78 3.83 38.44 -15.67
C GLU A 78 3.78 39.18 -17.02
N HIS A 79 4.69 40.13 -17.27
CA HIS A 79 4.76 40.85 -18.54
C HIS A 79 5.16 39.95 -19.71
N LEU A 80 6.12 39.03 -19.51
CA LEU A 80 6.49 38.05 -20.52
C LEU A 80 5.28 37.17 -20.88
N VAL A 81 4.58 36.62 -19.89
CA VAL A 81 3.38 35.81 -20.09
C VAL A 81 2.31 36.61 -20.82
N ALA A 82 2.02 37.84 -20.38
CA ALA A 82 1.04 38.70 -21.03
C ALA A 82 1.41 38.98 -22.50
N LYS A 83 2.71 39.15 -22.80
CA LYS A 83 3.20 39.39 -24.16
C LYS A 83 3.07 38.16 -25.05
N ILE A 84 3.33 36.97 -24.49
CA ILE A 84 3.13 35.69 -25.18
C ILE A 84 1.64 35.51 -25.53
N LEU A 85 0.73 35.81 -24.59
CA LEU A 85 -0.71 35.71 -24.82
C LEU A 85 -1.24 36.76 -25.82
N GLU A 86 -0.61 37.95 -25.90
CA GLU A 86 -0.94 38.97 -26.92
C GLU A 86 -0.49 38.54 -28.32
N ALA A 87 0.66 37.86 -28.44
CA ALA A 87 1.30 37.51 -29.70
C ALA A 87 1.80 36.05 -29.74
N PRO A 88 0.89 35.06 -29.68
CA PRO A 88 1.27 33.64 -29.59
C PRO A 88 2.05 33.17 -30.82
N MET A 89 1.69 33.65 -32.03
CA MET A 89 2.41 33.28 -33.26
C MET A 89 3.89 33.67 -33.22
N ALA A 90 4.21 34.87 -32.71
CA ALA A 90 5.60 35.30 -32.60
C ALA A 90 6.37 34.42 -31.60
N TYR A 91 5.74 34.06 -30.49
CA TYR A 91 6.31 33.12 -29.51
C TYR A 91 6.59 31.73 -30.12
N LEU A 92 5.64 31.19 -30.89
CA LEU A 92 5.80 29.89 -31.56
C LEU A 92 6.93 29.90 -32.60
N GLU A 93 7.06 30.98 -33.37
CA GLU A 93 8.17 31.15 -34.31
C GLU A 93 9.53 31.17 -33.59
N ILE A 94 9.62 31.86 -32.45
CA ILE A 94 10.82 31.90 -31.60
C ILE A 94 11.18 30.51 -31.08
N LEU A 95 10.19 29.75 -30.58
CA LEU A 95 10.39 28.37 -30.12
C LEU A 95 10.91 27.45 -31.24
N GLN A 96 10.38 27.62 -32.45
CA GLN A 96 10.70 26.77 -33.59
C GLN A 96 12.07 27.07 -34.19
N ASP A 97 12.48 28.34 -34.28
CA ASP A 97 13.74 28.73 -34.95
C ASP A 97 14.99 28.22 -34.21
N GLY A 98 14.85 27.87 -32.91
CA GLY A 98 15.89 27.18 -32.14
C GLY A 98 17.16 27.98 -31.85
N LYS A 99 17.23 29.24 -32.29
CA LYS A 99 18.37 30.14 -32.09
C LYS A 99 18.38 30.87 -30.75
N SER A 100 17.32 30.76 -29.97
CA SER A 100 17.22 31.43 -28.67
C SER A 100 18.08 30.70 -27.63
N ASP A 101 19.00 31.42 -26.98
CA ASP A 101 19.79 30.88 -25.87
C ASP A 101 18.91 30.42 -24.69
N SER A 102 17.71 31.00 -24.56
CA SER A 102 16.74 30.69 -23.49
C SER A 102 15.57 29.84 -23.97
N ARG A 103 15.80 29.01 -25.00
CA ARG A 103 14.78 28.12 -25.56
C ARG A 103 14.21 27.16 -24.51
N GLY A 104 15.06 26.60 -23.65
CA GLY A 104 14.63 25.71 -22.56
C GLY A 104 13.62 26.40 -21.63
N PHE A 105 13.94 27.60 -21.16
CA PHE A 105 13.05 28.41 -20.34
C PHE A 105 11.73 28.73 -21.06
N LEU A 106 11.78 29.07 -22.35
CA LEU A 106 10.56 29.33 -23.12
C LEU A 106 9.69 28.07 -23.21
N ILE A 107 10.25 26.88 -23.40
CA ILE A 107 9.51 25.62 -23.45
C ILE A 107 8.82 25.33 -22.12
N GLU A 108 9.55 25.45 -21.00
CA GLU A 108 8.97 25.31 -19.66
C GLU A 108 7.80 26.28 -19.46
N LEU A 109 7.98 27.54 -19.86
CA LEU A 109 6.94 28.56 -19.72
C LEU A 109 5.69 28.23 -20.56
N ALA A 110 5.81 27.57 -21.71
CA ALA A 110 4.65 27.09 -22.49
C ALA A 110 3.83 26.06 -21.71
N GLY A 111 4.51 25.15 -21.01
CA GLY A 111 3.89 24.17 -20.12
C GLY A 111 3.20 24.84 -18.93
N GLU A 112 3.94 25.68 -18.21
CA GLU A 112 3.45 26.35 -16.99
C GLU A 112 2.19 27.20 -17.23
N ILE A 113 2.07 27.84 -18.40
CA ILE A 113 0.89 28.65 -18.75
C ILE A 113 -0.20 27.85 -19.46
N GLY A 114 0.03 26.56 -19.77
CA GLY A 114 -0.90 25.70 -20.50
C GLY A 114 -1.22 26.22 -21.90
N LEU A 115 -0.21 26.62 -22.68
CA LEU A 115 -0.44 27.19 -24.02
C LEU A 115 -0.74 26.09 -25.05
N ASP A 116 -2.03 25.84 -25.30
CA ASP A 116 -2.49 24.84 -26.29
C ASP A 116 -1.87 25.03 -27.68
N ASP A 117 -1.70 26.29 -28.13
CA ASP A 117 -1.12 26.61 -29.44
C ASP A 117 0.34 26.10 -29.60
N ALA A 118 1.04 25.85 -28.48
CA ALA A 118 2.41 25.33 -28.49
C ALA A 118 2.49 23.83 -28.78
N TYR A 119 1.39 23.08 -28.65
CA TYR A 119 1.37 21.62 -28.78
C TYR A 119 2.06 21.12 -30.05
N HIS A 120 1.69 21.65 -31.22
CA HIS A 120 2.26 21.20 -32.49
C HIS A 120 3.75 21.50 -32.63
N VAL A 121 4.19 22.65 -32.12
CA VAL A 121 5.62 23.02 -32.13
C VAL A 121 6.38 22.09 -31.20
N LEU A 122 5.92 21.91 -29.96
CA LEU A 122 6.56 21.02 -28.98
C LEU A 122 6.61 19.56 -29.43
N MET A 123 5.54 19.06 -30.07
CA MET A 123 5.56 17.72 -30.68
C MET A 123 6.57 17.60 -31.83
N ALA A 124 6.72 18.65 -32.65
CA ALA A 124 7.76 18.67 -33.67
C ALA A 124 9.16 18.68 -33.05
N LEU A 125 9.36 19.38 -31.93
CA LEU A 125 10.62 19.38 -31.19
C LEU A 125 10.91 18.02 -30.57
N LEU A 126 9.95 17.40 -29.89
CA LEU A 126 10.08 16.09 -29.27
C LEU A 126 10.60 15.03 -30.26
N ASN A 127 10.14 15.07 -31.51
CA ASN A 127 10.50 14.08 -32.54
C ASN A 127 11.87 14.32 -33.19
N ASN A 128 12.46 15.51 -33.05
CA ASN A 128 13.69 15.89 -33.74
C ASN A 128 14.83 16.29 -32.80
N GLU A 129 14.54 16.49 -31.52
CA GLU A 129 15.52 16.92 -30.53
C GLU A 129 16.35 15.73 -30.03
N SER A 130 17.64 15.99 -29.80
CA SER A 130 18.62 15.01 -29.32
C SER A 130 19.25 15.41 -27.99
N ASP A 131 19.10 16.66 -27.58
CA ASP A 131 19.55 17.14 -26.28
C ASP A 131 18.61 16.65 -25.16
N HIS A 132 19.18 15.94 -24.18
CA HIS A 132 18.39 15.29 -23.12
C HIS A 132 17.72 16.29 -22.16
N ASP A 133 18.41 17.39 -21.81
CA ASP A 133 17.85 18.45 -20.95
C ASP A 133 16.66 19.12 -21.64
N LEU A 134 16.80 19.42 -22.94
CA LEU A 134 15.71 20.01 -23.69
C LEU A 134 14.54 19.03 -23.90
N LEU A 135 14.82 17.76 -24.17
CA LEU A 135 13.79 16.71 -24.25
C LEU A 135 12.98 16.61 -22.96
N GLN A 136 13.65 16.65 -21.80
CA GLN A 136 12.98 16.66 -20.50
C GLN A 136 12.01 17.83 -20.38
N LYS A 137 12.45 19.05 -20.71
CA LYS A 137 11.62 20.27 -20.68
C LYS A 137 10.44 20.17 -21.63
N ILE A 138 10.64 19.65 -22.84
CA ILE A 138 9.57 19.43 -23.83
C ILE A 138 8.51 18.46 -23.29
N VAL A 139 8.95 17.35 -22.70
CA VAL A 139 8.07 16.31 -22.17
C VAL A 139 7.23 16.83 -21.01
N VAL A 140 7.86 17.55 -20.06
CA VAL A 140 7.16 18.19 -18.94
C VAL A 140 6.13 19.19 -19.47
N ALA A 141 6.53 20.07 -20.39
CA ALA A 141 5.63 21.07 -20.97
C ALA A 141 4.44 20.44 -21.70
N LEU A 142 4.65 19.38 -22.49
CA LEU A 142 3.56 18.64 -23.14
C LEU A 142 2.61 17.99 -22.12
N GLY A 143 3.16 17.47 -21.01
CA GLY A 143 2.37 16.93 -19.90
C GLY A 143 1.51 17.99 -19.22
N GLU A 144 2.07 19.17 -18.94
CA GLU A 144 1.37 20.30 -18.31
C GLU A 144 0.28 20.91 -19.22
N ILE A 145 0.51 20.96 -20.54
CA ILE A 145 -0.52 21.35 -21.52
C ILE A 145 -1.68 20.35 -21.50
N GLY A 146 -1.39 19.06 -21.32
CA GLY A 146 -2.44 18.06 -21.07
C GLY A 146 -3.10 17.45 -22.31
N ASP A 147 -2.60 17.73 -23.53
CA ASP A 147 -3.15 17.10 -24.74
C ASP A 147 -2.75 15.62 -24.81
N SER A 148 -3.76 14.75 -24.68
CA SER A 148 -3.61 13.29 -24.74
C SER A 148 -2.98 12.74 -26.02
N GLY A 149 -2.94 13.52 -27.11
CA GLY A 149 -2.30 13.16 -28.37
C GLY A 149 -0.79 12.93 -28.24
N ALA A 150 -0.13 13.52 -27.24
CA ALA A 150 1.30 13.33 -26.98
C ALA A 150 1.63 11.96 -26.33
N ALA A 151 0.62 11.25 -25.80
CA ALA A 151 0.85 10.08 -24.95
C ALA A 151 1.70 8.98 -25.61
N SER A 152 1.46 8.68 -26.90
CA SER A 152 2.23 7.65 -27.61
C SER A 152 3.70 8.05 -27.78
N ASN A 153 3.97 9.30 -28.15
CA ASN A 153 5.34 9.79 -28.37
C ASN A 153 6.12 9.88 -27.06
N ILE A 154 5.51 10.39 -25.99
CA ILE A 154 6.13 10.44 -24.66
C ILE A 154 6.40 9.02 -24.14
N ALA A 155 5.49 8.06 -24.39
CA ALA A 155 5.67 6.68 -23.94
C ALA A 155 6.91 5.97 -24.53
N GLU A 156 7.37 6.36 -25.72
CA GLU A 156 8.61 5.80 -26.28
C GLU A 156 9.83 6.12 -25.39
N LEU A 157 9.80 7.24 -24.66
CA LEU A 157 10.89 7.65 -23.78
C LEU A 157 11.03 6.78 -22.53
N LEU A 158 9.98 6.02 -22.16
CA LEU A 158 10.04 5.06 -21.07
C LEU A 158 11.05 3.93 -21.32
N TYR A 159 11.53 3.77 -22.56
CA TYR A 159 12.48 2.73 -22.98
C TYR A 159 13.90 3.25 -23.17
N THR A 160 14.16 4.51 -22.82
CA THR A 160 15.52 5.06 -22.85
C THR A 160 16.35 4.60 -21.64
N ASP A 161 17.67 4.73 -21.73
CA ASP A 161 18.60 4.44 -20.63
C ASP A 161 18.77 5.63 -19.67
N ASP A 162 18.09 6.75 -19.92
CA ASP A 162 18.16 7.97 -19.12
C ASP A 162 17.04 7.98 -18.06
N ASP A 163 17.42 7.75 -16.80
CA ASP A 163 16.47 7.65 -15.70
C ASP A 163 15.74 8.99 -15.41
N GLU A 164 16.37 10.14 -15.65
CA GLU A 164 15.72 11.45 -15.44
C GLU A 164 14.64 11.67 -16.50
N LEU A 165 14.94 11.33 -17.76
CA LEU A 165 13.99 11.44 -18.86
C LEU A 165 12.83 10.44 -18.74
N VAL A 166 13.10 9.22 -18.26
CA VAL A 166 12.06 8.22 -17.96
C VAL A 166 11.11 8.76 -16.89
N MET A 167 11.63 9.35 -15.80
CA MET A 167 10.80 9.91 -14.74
C MET A 167 9.98 11.13 -15.19
N ALA A 168 10.54 11.98 -16.05
CA ALA A 168 9.81 13.07 -16.68
C ALA A 168 8.67 12.53 -17.56
N ALA A 169 8.91 11.48 -18.34
CA ALA A 169 7.90 10.83 -19.16
C ALA A 169 6.77 10.21 -18.32
N VAL A 170 7.09 9.54 -17.20
CA VAL A 170 6.08 9.01 -16.26
C VAL A 170 5.20 10.12 -15.71
N THR A 171 5.80 11.22 -15.26
CA THR A 171 5.09 12.37 -14.70
C THR A 171 4.17 13.01 -15.76
N ALA A 172 4.70 13.26 -16.96
CA ALA A 172 3.94 13.83 -18.05
C ALA A 172 2.77 12.93 -18.48
N LEU A 173 2.98 11.62 -18.63
CA LEU A 173 1.92 10.65 -18.92
C LEU A 173 0.85 10.62 -17.81
N GLY A 174 1.25 10.83 -16.56
CA GLY A 174 0.33 10.99 -15.45
C GLY A 174 -0.54 12.25 -15.55
N HIS A 175 0.04 13.39 -15.94
CA HIS A 175 -0.73 14.62 -16.21
C HIS A 175 -1.71 14.43 -17.38
N LEU A 176 -1.30 13.74 -18.45
CA LEU A 176 -2.19 13.43 -19.58
C LEU A 176 -3.38 12.54 -19.16
N GLY A 177 -3.16 11.59 -18.24
CA GLY A 177 -4.20 10.74 -17.65
C GLY A 177 -5.02 9.90 -18.63
N SER A 178 -4.61 9.84 -19.90
CA SER A 178 -5.37 9.22 -20.99
C SER A 178 -5.31 7.69 -20.91
N SER A 179 -6.29 7.00 -21.51
CA SER A 179 -6.29 5.53 -21.55
C SER A 179 -4.99 4.98 -22.16
N THR A 180 -4.49 5.63 -23.22
CA THR A 180 -3.19 5.30 -23.83
C THR A 180 -2.05 5.47 -22.85
N ALA A 181 -1.98 6.60 -22.14
CA ALA A 181 -0.92 6.86 -21.16
C ALA A 181 -0.91 5.80 -20.05
N ILE A 182 -2.07 5.52 -19.46
CA ILE A 182 -2.24 4.50 -18.42
C ILE A 182 -1.84 3.10 -18.93
N HIS A 183 -2.22 2.76 -20.16
CA HIS A 183 -1.84 1.49 -20.77
C HIS A 183 -0.32 1.37 -20.92
N ARG A 184 0.33 2.37 -21.52
CA ARG A 184 1.79 2.36 -21.77
C ARG A 184 2.60 2.33 -20.47
N LEU A 185 2.17 3.06 -19.45
CA LEU A 185 2.76 2.97 -18.11
C LEU A 185 2.60 1.57 -17.52
N SER A 186 1.44 0.91 -17.70
CA SER A 186 1.23 -0.43 -17.17
C SER A 186 2.14 -1.49 -17.80
N GLU A 187 2.53 -1.32 -19.06
CA GLU A 187 3.49 -2.21 -19.76
C GLU A 187 4.90 -2.12 -19.17
N LYS A 188 5.19 -1.09 -18.37
CA LYS A 188 6.49 -0.84 -17.72
C LYS A 188 6.58 -1.29 -16.28
N LEU A 189 5.51 -1.84 -15.71
CA LEU A 189 5.57 -2.42 -14.37
C LEU A 189 6.43 -3.69 -14.34
N GLY A 190 7.23 -3.84 -13.28
CA GLY A 190 8.07 -5.02 -13.01
C GLY A 190 9.53 -4.91 -13.47
N PHE A 191 9.93 -3.80 -14.09
CA PHE A 191 11.28 -3.64 -14.63
C PHE A 191 12.27 -3.03 -13.62
N LYS A 192 11.89 -1.92 -12.97
CA LYS A 192 12.70 -1.24 -11.95
C LYS A 192 11.79 -0.84 -10.79
N LYS A 193 12.23 -1.13 -9.55
CA LYS A 193 11.42 -0.93 -8.35
C LYS A 193 10.99 0.52 -8.15
N GLU A 194 11.90 1.47 -8.35
CA GLU A 194 11.65 2.91 -8.20
C GLU A 194 10.63 3.41 -9.24
N LEU A 195 10.76 2.93 -10.48
CA LEU A 195 9.84 3.22 -11.57
C LEU A 195 8.44 2.66 -11.30
N ASP A 196 8.36 1.45 -10.75
CA ASP A 196 7.09 0.81 -10.42
C ASP A 196 6.29 1.64 -9.41
N PHE A 197 6.94 2.13 -8.36
CA PHE A 197 6.27 3.01 -7.39
C PHE A 197 5.74 4.28 -8.03
N ALA A 198 6.54 4.95 -8.87
CA ALA A 198 6.12 6.15 -9.58
C ALA A 198 4.90 5.91 -10.49
N ILE A 199 4.89 4.79 -11.22
CA ILE A 199 3.76 4.41 -12.08
C ILE A 199 2.50 4.15 -11.24
N LEU A 200 2.62 3.45 -10.11
CA LEU A 200 1.49 3.16 -9.24
C LEU A 200 0.95 4.43 -8.56
N ASP A 201 1.82 5.39 -8.23
CA ASP A 201 1.41 6.72 -7.75
C ASP A 201 0.64 7.49 -8.82
N VAL A 202 1.07 7.41 -10.09
CA VAL A 202 0.31 7.97 -11.22
C VAL A 202 -1.09 7.35 -11.28
N PHE A 203 -1.22 6.02 -11.19
CA PHE A 203 -2.54 5.38 -11.23
C PHE A 203 -3.43 5.78 -10.05
N MET A 204 -2.85 5.92 -8.86
CA MET A 204 -3.54 6.39 -7.66
C MET A 204 -4.00 7.86 -7.80
N ASN A 205 -3.22 8.71 -8.47
CA ASN A 205 -3.56 10.13 -8.65
C ASN A 205 -4.58 10.35 -9.77
N VAL A 206 -4.47 9.62 -10.89
CA VAL A 206 -5.39 9.75 -12.04
C VAL A 206 -6.79 9.22 -11.71
N GLN A 207 -6.90 8.12 -10.95
CA GLN A 207 -8.17 7.53 -10.49
C GLN A 207 -9.21 7.25 -11.59
N SER A 208 -8.79 7.15 -12.84
CA SER A 208 -9.66 6.74 -13.95
C SER A 208 -10.06 5.27 -13.79
N GLN A 209 -11.18 4.87 -14.42
CA GLN A 209 -11.61 3.47 -14.37
C GLN A 209 -10.50 2.52 -14.88
N GLU A 210 -9.73 2.94 -15.87
CA GLU A 210 -8.61 2.16 -16.39
C GLU A 210 -7.45 2.11 -15.39
N ALA A 211 -7.09 3.24 -14.76
CA ALA A 211 -6.03 3.26 -13.74
C ALA A 211 -6.36 2.35 -12.55
N ILE A 212 -7.60 2.38 -12.06
CA ILE A 212 -8.07 1.51 -10.98
C ILE A 212 -8.04 0.03 -11.41
N LYS A 213 -8.40 -0.28 -12.67
CA LYS A 213 -8.26 -1.65 -13.20
C LYS A 213 -6.80 -2.10 -13.26
N LYS A 214 -5.87 -1.21 -13.64
CA LYS A 214 -4.44 -1.52 -13.64
C LYS A 214 -3.92 -1.76 -12.23
N LEU A 215 -4.32 -0.93 -11.25
CA LEU A 215 -4.04 -1.20 -9.83
C LEU A 215 -4.61 -2.55 -9.39
N ASN A 216 -5.85 -2.88 -9.74
CA ASN A 216 -6.43 -4.19 -9.42
C ASN A 216 -5.63 -5.36 -10.01
N HIS A 217 -5.13 -5.23 -11.23
CA HIS A 217 -4.31 -6.26 -11.87
C HIS A 217 -2.98 -6.52 -11.14
N THR A 218 -2.46 -5.53 -10.42
CA THR A 218 -1.24 -5.72 -9.62
C THR A 218 -1.40 -6.72 -8.49
N LEU A 219 -2.63 -7.02 -8.03
CA LEU A 219 -2.87 -7.98 -6.94
C LEU A 219 -2.33 -9.38 -7.27
N THR A 220 -2.25 -9.73 -8.55
CA THR A 220 -1.73 -11.00 -9.06
C THR A 220 -0.40 -10.83 -9.80
N SER A 221 0.33 -9.74 -9.56
CA SER A 221 1.65 -9.54 -10.17
C SER A 221 2.66 -10.56 -9.64
N HIS A 222 3.59 -11.03 -10.47
CA HIS A 222 4.69 -11.90 -10.04
C HIS A 222 5.76 -11.16 -9.21
N HIS A 223 5.68 -9.83 -9.13
CA HIS A 223 6.59 -9.00 -8.35
C HIS A 223 5.95 -8.62 -7.02
N ALA A 224 6.47 -9.16 -5.92
CA ALA A 224 5.94 -8.92 -4.57
C ALA A 224 5.82 -7.43 -4.21
N HIS A 225 6.81 -6.60 -4.57
CA HIS A 225 6.74 -5.16 -4.28
C HIS A 225 5.62 -4.46 -5.06
N VAL A 226 5.36 -4.87 -6.30
CA VAL A 226 4.25 -4.35 -7.11
C VAL A 226 2.91 -4.77 -6.51
N ARG A 227 2.77 -6.04 -6.06
CA ARG A 227 1.56 -6.50 -5.36
C ARG A 227 1.30 -5.69 -4.11
N SER A 228 2.30 -5.55 -3.23
CA SER A 228 2.16 -4.84 -1.95
C SER A 228 1.83 -3.36 -2.16
N ALA A 229 2.54 -2.69 -3.07
CA ALA A 229 2.26 -1.29 -3.41
C ALA A 229 0.84 -1.14 -3.99
N GLY A 230 0.45 -2.03 -4.91
CA GLY A 230 -0.90 -2.05 -5.48
C GLY A 230 -2.01 -2.21 -4.44
N LYS A 231 -1.83 -3.12 -3.48
CA LYS A 231 -2.74 -3.28 -2.33
C LYS A 231 -2.87 -1.99 -1.54
N GLU A 232 -1.74 -1.37 -1.18
CA GLU A 232 -1.72 -0.09 -0.46
C GLU A 232 -2.49 1.00 -1.21
N LYS A 233 -2.26 1.15 -2.52
CA LYS A 233 -2.97 2.15 -3.34
C LYS A 233 -4.47 1.87 -3.43
N LEU A 234 -4.88 0.60 -3.53
CA LEU A 234 -6.30 0.21 -3.52
C LEU A 234 -6.97 0.49 -2.18
N ILE A 235 -6.29 0.26 -1.06
CA ILE A 235 -6.76 0.61 0.28
C ILE A 235 -6.95 2.13 0.39
N LEU A 236 -5.97 2.92 -0.06
CA LEU A 236 -6.04 4.39 -0.06
C LEU A 236 -7.17 4.95 -0.93
N LEU A 237 -7.56 4.25 -2.01
CA LEU A 237 -8.71 4.64 -2.84
C LEU A 237 -10.06 4.45 -2.13
N GLY A 238 -10.12 3.60 -1.10
CA GLY A 238 -11.32 3.34 -0.33
C GLY A 238 -12.50 2.87 -1.19
N SER A 239 -13.68 3.43 -0.95
CA SER A 239 -14.93 3.07 -1.64
C SER A 239 -14.86 3.12 -3.17
N LYS A 240 -13.93 3.87 -3.78
CA LYS A 240 -13.74 3.88 -5.25
C LYS A 240 -13.20 2.56 -5.79
N ALA A 241 -12.47 1.78 -4.98
CA ALA A 241 -11.97 0.46 -5.37
C ALA A 241 -13.02 -0.65 -5.19
N LEU A 242 -14.06 -0.44 -4.37
CA LEU A 242 -15.06 -1.47 -4.07
C LEU A 242 -15.74 -2.10 -5.29
N PRO A 243 -16.11 -1.37 -6.36
CA PRO A 243 -16.74 -1.99 -7.52
C PRO A 243 -15.84 -3.04 -8.18
N ILE A 244 -14.57 -2.73 -8.44
CA ILE A 244 -13.65 -3.67 -9.09
C ILE A 244 -13.30 -4.85 -8.17
N LEU A 245 -13.13 -4.58 -6.87
CA LEU A 245 -12.87 -5.63 -5.89
C LEU A 245 -14.08 -6.56 -5.76
N SER A 246 -15.30 -6.02 -5.79
CA SER A 246 -16.53 -6.83 -5.76
C SER A 246 -16.68 -7.70 -7.00
N GLU A 247 -16.23 -7.22 -8.17
CA GLU A 247 -16.18 -8.01 -9.41
C GLU A 247 -15.18 -9.17 -9.30
N ASN A 248 -14.02 -8.97 -8.65
CA ASN A 248 -13.07 -10.06 -8.41
C ASN A 248 -13.70 -11.21 -7.62
N LEU A 249 -14.57 -10.93 -6.64
CA LEU A 249 -15.27 -11.95 -5.84
C LEU A 249 -16.25 -12.82 -6.65
N LEU A 250 -16.49 -12.48 -7.92
CA LEU A 250 -17.28 -13.30 -8.84
C LEU A 250 -16.44 -14.30 -9.63
N GLN A 251 -15.12 -14.17 -9.59
CA GLN A 251 -14.17 -15.02 -10.31
C GLN A 251 -13.83 -16.30 -9.53
N GLY A 252 -13.15 -17.24 -10.19
CA GLY A 252 -12.85 -18.57 -9.65
C GLY A 252 -11.40 -18.79 -9.22
N ASP A 253 -10.54 -17.78 -9.30
CA ASP A 253 -9.13 -17.86 -8.92
C ASP A 253 -8.94 -17.62 -7.41
N PRO A 254 -8.53 -18.63 -6.62
CA PRO A 254 -8.38 -18.50 -5.18
C PRO A 254 -7.41 -17.40 -4.76
N ASP A 255 -6.29 -17.22 -5.46
CA ASP A 255 -5.24 -16.27 -5.07
C ASP A 255 -5.74 -14.83 -5.22
N LEU A 256 -6.38 -14.51 -6.36
CA LEU A 256 -7.05 -13.22 -6.55
C LEU A 256 -8.14 -12.98 -5.50
N LEU A 257 -8.94 -14.00 -5.16
CA LEU A 257 -9.99 -13.88 -4.14
C LEU A 257 -9.40 -13.54 -2.77
N ILE A 258 -8.35 -14.25 -2.34
CA ILE A 258 -7.69 -14.00 -1.05
C ILE A 258 -7.10 -12.59 -1.01
N HIS A 259 -6.38 -12.18 -2.06
CA HIS A 259 -5.81 -10.83 -2.12
C HIS A 259 -6.88 -9.74 -2.15
N THR A 260 -8.00 -9.96 -2.84
CA THR A 260 -9.14 -9.05 -2.84
C THR A 260 -9.76 -8.93 -1.45
N LEU A 261 -9.95 -10.05 -0.76
CA LEU A 261 -10.53 -10.09 0.59
C LEU A 261 -9.65 -9.34 1.59
N ASN A 262 -8.33 -9.56 1.57
CA ASN A 262 -7.40 -8.85 2.43
C ASN A 262 -7.49 -7.33 2.21
N VAL A 263 -7.47 -6.87 0.95
CA VAL A 263 -7.62 -5.45 0.62
C VAL A 263 -8.96 -4.89 1.14
N MET A 264 -10.06 -5.61 0.98
CA MET A 264 -11.36 -5.19 1.50
C MET A 264 -11.37 -5.10 3.04
N GLY A 265 -10.71 -6.03 3.72
CA GLY A 265 -10.61 -6.07 5.18
C GLY A 265 -9.78 -4.92 5.73
N ASP A 266 -8.60 -4.69 5.15
CA ASP A 266 -7.68 -3.62 5.57
C ASP A 266 -8.25 -2.22 5.26
N MET A 267 -9.07 -2.12 4.22
CA MET A 267 -9.81 -0.91 3.88
C MET A 267 -10.93 -0.57 4.88
N GLY A 268 -11.51 -1.58 5.56
CA GLY A 268 -12.51 -1.36 6.61
C GLY A 268 -13.89 -0.87 6.13
N ASP A 269 -14.18 -0.92 4.83
CA ASP A 269 -15.42 -0.34 4.26
C ASP A 269 -16.60 -1.32 4.33
N GLU A 270 -17.69 -0.92 5.01
CA GLU A 270 -18.93 -1.69 5.14
C GLU A 270 -19.55 -2.10 3.80
N GLY A 271 -19.29 -1.35 2.72
CA GLY A 271 -19.76 -1.66 1.38
C GLY A 271 -19.30 -3.03 0.87
N ALA A 272 -18.17 -3.55 1.38
CA ALA A 272 -17.64 -4.86 1.03
C ALA A 272 -18.51 -6.04 1.54
N ILE A 273 -19.21 -5.84 2.68
CA ILE A 273 -19.89 -6.92 3.42
C ILE A 273 -20.86 -7.70 2.53
N SER A 274 -21.64 -7.00 1.69
CA SER A 274 -22.62 -7.63 0.80
C SER A 274 -21.97 -8.56 -0.24
N ALA A 275 -20.83 -8.16 -0.80
CA ALA A 275 -20.10 -8.95 -1.78
C ALA A 275 -19.47 -10.20 -1.12
N ILE A 276 -18.85 -10.04 0.05
CA ILE A 276 -18.23 -11.14 0.79
C ILE A 276 -19.27 -12.16 1.24
N ARG A 277 -20.45 -11.72 1.70
CA ARG A 277 -21.56 -12.62 2.05
C ARG A 277 -22.04 -13.44 0.86
N LYS A 278 -22.11 -12.84 -0.33
CA LYS A 278 -22.46 -13.57 -1.56
C LYS A 278 -21.41 -14.60 -1.93
N LEU A 279 -20.12 -14.31 -1.71
CA LEU A 279 -19.03 -15.28 -1.90
C LEU A 279 -19.19 -16.48 -0.97
N ILE A 280 -19.37 -16.25 0.33
CA ILE A 280 -19.56 -17.32 1.33
C ILE A 280 -20.79 -18.18 0.99
N HIS A 281 -21.90 -17.57 0.59
CA HIS A 281 -23.12 -18.30 0.22
C HIS A 281 -22.93 -19.24 -0.98
N LYS A 282 -21.96 -18.96 -1.86
CA LYS A 282 -21.59 -19.87 -2.97
C LYS A 282 -20.78 -21.09 -2.51
N GLN A 283 -20.40 -21.16 -1.23
CA GLN A 283 -19.59 -22.23 -0.63
C GLN A 283 -18.30 -22.48 -1.44
N PRO A 284 -17.32 -21.55 -1.37
CA PRO A 284 -16.05 -21.71 -2.07
C PRO A 284 -15.41 -23.05 -1.68
N ARG A 285 -14.95 -23.82 -2.67
CA ARG A 285 -14.30 -25.12 -2.42
C ARG A 285 -13.00 -24.97 -1.63
N ASP A 286 -12.25 -23.92 -1.94
CA ASP A 286 -10.98 -23.62 -1.31
C ASP A 286 -11.19 -23.12 0.12
N ALA A 287 -10.59 -23.82 1.09
CA ALA A 287 -10.65 -23.46 2.49
C ALA A 287 -9.96 -22.13 2.80
N ASN A 288 -8.93 -21.74 2.04
CA ASN A 288 -8.29 -20.43 2.17
C ASN A 288 -9.22 -19.29 1.87
N VAL A 289 -10.01 -19.43 0.80
CA VAL A 289 -10.97 -18.40 0.40
C VAL A 289 -12.02 -18.25 1.50
N ARG A 290 -12.50 -19.36 2.08
CA ARG A 290 -13.45 -19.33 3.19
C ARG A 290 -12.84 -18.70 4.45
N PHE A 291 -11.63 -19.11 4.81
CA PHE A 291 -10.85 -18.54 5.92
C PHE A 291 -10.71 -17.02 5.77
N ALA A 292 -10.16 -16.57 4.64
CA ALA A 292 -9.95 -15.15 4.34
C ALA A 292 -11.26 -14.37 4.37
N ALA A 293 -12.37 -14.96 3.90
CA ALA A 293 -13.68 -14.31 3.92
C ALA A 293 -14.18 -14.09 5.36
N TYR A 294 -14.06 -15.08 6.25
CA TYR A 294 -14.44 -14.91 7.66
C TYR A 294 -13.50 -13.96 8.40
N GLU A 295 -12.19 -14.06 8.15
CA GLU A 295 -11.20 -13.12 8.71
C GLU A 295 -11.53 -11.68 8.31
N THR A 296 -11.80 -11.45 7.02
CA THR A 296 -12.19 -10.13 6.50
C THR A 296 -13.45 -9.62 7.17
N LEU A 297 -14.47 -10.46 7.31
CA LEU A 297 -15.70 -10.09 7.99
C LEU A 297 -15.50 -9.78 9.48
N GLY A 298 -14.54 -10.41 10.15
CA GLY A 298 -14.16 -10.09 11.53
C GLY A 298 -13.53 -8.70 11.69
N ARG A 299 -12.88 -8.18 10.65
CA ARG A 299 -12.28 -6.83 10.61
C ARG A 299 -13.29 -5.74 10.23
N LEU A 300 -14.49 -6.11 9.76
CA LEU A 300 -15.53 -5.17 9.31
C LEU A 300 -16.65 -5.05 10.35
N PRO A 301 -17.24 -3.85 10.52
CA PRO A 301 -18.36 -3.67 11.44
C PRO A 301 -19.65 -4.27 10.87
N LEU A 302 -20.08 -5.42 11.42
CA LEU A 302 -21.26 -6.15 10.96
C LEU A 302 -22.53 -5.72 11.69
N THR A 303 -23.13 -4.62 11.25
CA THR A 303 -24.41 -4.15 11.82
C THR A 303 -25.62 -4.99 11.38
N LYS A 304 -25.55 -5.66 10.22
CA LYS A 304 -26.65 -6.45 9.65
C LYS A 304 -26.15 -7.73 9.01
N GLY A 305 -26.91 -8.81 9.17
CA GLY A 305 -26.62 -10.09 8.51
C GLY A 305 -25.46 -10.87 9.15
N ALA A 306 -25.08 -10.53 10.38
CA ALA A 306 -24.05 -11.21 11.15
C ALA A 306 -24.33 -12.72 11.32
N TYR A 307 -25.59 -13.15 11.26
CA TYR A 307 -25.98 -14.57 11.30
C TYR A 307 -25.28 -15.43 10.22
N VAL A 308 -24.82 -14.85 9.11
CA VAL A 308 -24.06 -15.58 8.07
C VAL A 308 -22.72 -16.10 8.61
N LEU A 309 -22.18 -15.48 9.66
CA LEU A 309 -20.98 -15.95 10.31
C LEU A 309 -21.14 -17.32 10.97
N ALA A 310 -22.33 -17.62 11.52
CA ALA A 310 -22.59 -18.86 12.24
C ALA A 310 -22.38 -20.12 11.37
N ALA A 311 -22.62 -20.02 10.06
CA ALA A 311 -22.37 -21.13 9.13
C ALA A 311 -20.90 -21.56 9.10
N GLY A 312 -19.96 -20.65 9.40
CA GLY A 312 -18.53 -20.97 9.41
C GLY A 312 -18.11 -21.83 10.60
N LEU A 313 -18.91 -21.86 11.67
CA LEU A 313 -18.66 -22.71 12.83
C LEU A 313 -18.88 -24.20 12.56
N GLN A 314 -19.53 -24.54 11.44
CA GLN A 314 -19.73 -25.92 10.98
C GLN A 314 -18.79 -26.26 9.79
N ASP A 315 -17.79 -25.43 9.52
CA ASP A 315 -16.85 -25.71 8.42
C ASP A 315 -16.02 -26.97 8.72
N PRO A 316 -15.78 -27.86 7.73
CA PRO A 316 -14.96 -29.05 7.95
C PRO A 316 -13.49 -28.75 8.27
N VAL A 317 -13.02 -27.51 8.06
CA VAL A 317 -11.63 -27.11 8.33
C VAL A 317 -11.54 -26.26 9.59
N ASP A 318 -10.74 -26.71 10.56
CA ASP A 318 -10.58 -26.13 11.90
C ASP A 318 -10.24 -24.64 11.88
N ASN A 319 -9.35 -24.22 10.98
CA ASN A 319 -8.97 -22.82 10.86
C ASN A 319 -10.13 -21.95 10.38
N VAL A 320 -10.99 -22.48 9.51
CA VAL A 320 -12.16 -21.73 9.02
C VAL A 320 -13.17 -21.57 10.15
N ARG A 321 -13.39 -22.61 10.97
CA ARG A 321 -14.20 -22.50 12.20
C ARG A 321 -13.61 -21.48 13.17
N SER A 322 -12.31 -21.51 13.38
CA SER A 322 -11.59 -20.56 14.23
C SER A 322 -11.74 -19.11 13.74
N ALA A 323 -11.64 -18.92 12.42
CA ALA A 323 -11.84 -17.62 11.80
C ALA A 323 -13.28 -17.11 12.00
N ALA A 324 -14.26 -17.98 11.80
CA ALA A 324 -15.67 -17.66 12.02
C ALA A 324 -15.96 -17.33 13.49
N ALA A 325 -15.44 -18.11 14.45
CA ALA A 325 -15.62 -17.88 15.88
C ALA A 325 -15.07 -16.51 16.30
N THR A 326 -13.85 -16.17 15.88
CA THR A 326 -13.26 -14.86 16.18
C THR A 326 -14.06 -13.73 15.51
N ALA A 327 -14.52 -13.91 14.25
CA ALA A 327 -15.31 -12.90 13.56
C ALA A 327 -16.66 -12.64 14.26
N ILE A 328 -17.28 -13.69 14.81
CA ILE A 328 -18.51 -13.62 15.62
C ILE A 328 -18.22 -12.88 16.92
N ASP A 329 -17.13 -13.21 17.60
CA ASP A 329 -16.75 -12.61 18.88
C ASP A 329 -16.46 -11.12 18.75
N CYS A 330 -15.80 -10.69 17.66
CA CYS A 330 -15.56 -9.29 17.34
C CYS A 330 -16.85 -8.51 17.01
N ASN A 331 -17.88 -9.18 16.50
CA ASN A 331 -19.15 -8.58 16.08
C ASN A 331 -20.33 -9.00 16.96
N TYR A 332 -20.05 -9.42 18.19
CA TYR A 332 -21.00 -10.08 19.06
C TYR A 332 -22.24 -9.23 19.35
N ASN A 333 -23.43 -9.82 19.24
CA ASN A 333 -24.71 -9.16 19.47
C ASN A 333 -25.82 -10.18 19.80
N GLU A 334 -26.99 -9.68 20.22
CA GLU A 334 -28.13 -10.51 20.64
C GLU A 334 -28.60 -11.52 19.57
N ILE A 335 -28.49 -11.18 18.27
CA ILE A 335 -28.92 -12.07 17.19
C ILE A 335 -27.94 -13.24 17.05
N LEU A 336 -26.64 -12.97 17.11
CA LEU A 336 -25.60 -14.00 17.12
C LEU A 336 -25.71 -14.88 18.37
N ALA A 337 -25.87 -14.26 19.55
CA ALA A 337 -26.09 -14.95 20.81
C ALA A 337 -27.23 -15.98 20.71
N ALA A 338 -28.41 -15.55 20.22
CA ALA A 338 -29.55 -16.46 20.05
C ALA A 338 -29.25 -17.62 19.09
N GLY A 339 -28.49 -17.38 18.02
CA GLY A 339 -28.06 -18.43 17.09
C GLY A 339 -27.14 -19.46 17.76
N LEU A 340 -26.11 -18.98 18.47
CA LEU A 340 -25.13 -19.84 19.16
C LEU A 340 -25.78 -20.66 20.29
N LYS A 341 -26.66 -20.03 21.09
CA LYS A 341 -27.43 -20.73 22.14
C LYS A 341 -28.24 -21.90 21.57
N ASN A 342 -28.75 -21.78 20.35
CA ASN A 342 -29.44 -22.90 19.69
C ASN A 342 -28.49 -24.01 19.23
N MET A 343 -27.27 -23.67 18.80
CA MET A 343 -26.28 -24.66 18.35
C MET A 343 -25.79 -25.54 19.52
N VAL A 344 -25.59 -24.96 20.70
CA VAL A 344 -25.15 -25.72 21.90
C VAL A 344 -26.28 -26.37 22.69
N ARG A 345 -27.52 -26.21 22.24
CA ARG A 345 -28.69 -26.76 22.94
C ARG A 345 -28.84 -28.26 22.72
N ILE A 346 -28.38 -28.75 21.58
CA ILE A 346 -28.38 -30.17 21.24
C ILE A 346 -26.99 -30.67 21.63
N GLU A 347 -26.91 -31.53 22.64
CA GLU A 347 -25.66 -32.08 23.18
C GLU A 347 -25.08 -33.13 22.22
N ASP A 348 -24.50 -32.67 21.12
CA ASP A 348 -23.88 -33.50 20.08
C ASP A 348 -22.43 -33.11 19.80
N GLU A 349 -21.80 -33.85 18.88
CA GLU A 349 -20.39 -33.65 18.49
C GLU A 349 -20.15 -32.25 17.91
N GLU A 350 -21.13 -31.67 17.20
CA GLU A 350 -21.02 -30.29 16.68
C GLU A 350 -21.00 -29.26 17.82
N ALA A 351 -21.81 -29.47 18.86
CA ALA A 351 -21.83 -28.60 20.03
C ALA A 351 -20.53 -28.70 20.84
N GLU A 352 -19.95 -29.90 21.00
CA GLU A 352 -18.64 -30.07 21.64
C GLU A 352 -17.53 -29.38 20.84
N GLU A 353 -17.54 -29.52 19.52
CA GLU A 353 -16.57 -28.89 18.62
C GLU A 353 -16.67 -27.36 18.66
N LEU A 354 -17.89 -26.82 18.76
CA LEU A 354 -18.11 -25.39 18.98
C LEU A 354 -17.45 -24.92 20.29
N VAL A 355 -17.68 -25.64 21.40
CA VAL A 355 -17.12 -25.27 22.71
C VAL A 355 -15.58 -25.26 22.65
N ARG A 356 -14.98 -26.30 22.05
CA ARG A 356 -13.53 -26.39 21.84
C ARG A 356 -13.02 -25.24 20.96
N THR A 357 -13.76 -24.88 19.91
CA THR A 357 -13.43 -23.75 19.03
C THR A 357 -13.43 -22.44 19.82
N VAL A 358 -14.51 -22.12 20.54
CA VAL A 358 -14.65 -20.89 21.35
C VAL A 358 -13.52 -20.74 22.37
N ILE A 359 -13.14 -21.85 23.03
CA ILE A 359 -12.06 -21.84 24.02
C ILE A 359 -10.70 -21.68 23.33
N SER A 360 -10.44 -22.44 22.27
CA SER A 360 -9.15 -22.38 21.55
C SER A 360 -8.91 -21.04 20.84
N THR A 361 -9.97 -20.32 20.45
CA THR A 361 -9.87 -18.96 19.87
C THR A 361 -9.94 -17.86 20.92
N GLN A 362 -10.06 -18.18 22.21
CA GLN A 362 -10.18 -17.21 23.30
C GLN A 362 -11.34 -16.21 23.08
N SER A 363 -12.45 -16.70 22.50
CA SER A 363 -13.63 -15.88 22.18
C SER A 363 -14.44 -15.57 23.43
N GLY A 364 -14.04 -14.52 24.15
CA GLY A 364 -14.54 -14.18 25.48
C GLY A 364 -16.01 -13.75 25.52
N ASN A 365 -16.49 -13.00 24.52
CA ASN A 365 -17.89 -12.56 24.49
C ASN A 365 -18.82 -13.75 24.26
N ILE A 366 -18.45 -14.64 23.34
CA ILE A 366 -19.18 -15.89 23.10
C ILE A 366 -19.17 -16.75 24.37
N PHE A 367 -18.00 -16.94 24.98
CA PHE A 367 -17.84 -17.78 26.17
C PHE A 367 -18.75 -17.31 27.32
N LEU A 368 -18.68 -16.03 27.69
CA LEU A 368 -19.45 -15.48 28.80
C LEU A 368 -20.97 -15.63 28.62
N ASP A 369 -21.50 -15.33 27.43
CA ASP A 369 -22.94 -15.43 27.18
C ASP A 369 -23.44 -16.89 27.11
N LEU A 370 -22.59 -17.82 26.66
CA LEU A 370 -22.95 -19.24 26.60
C LEU A 370 -22.83 -19.97 27.94
N LEU A 371 -22.17 -19.39 28.96
CA LEU A 371 -22.15 -19.97 30.31
C LEU A 371 -23.53 -20.09 30.96
N GLU A 372 -24.54 -19.36 30.47
CA GLU A 372 -25.94 -19.53 30.91
C GLU A 372 -26.52 -20.90 30.50
N ILE A 373 -25.91 -21.57 29.52
CA ILE A 373 -26.37 -22.87 29.01
C ILE A 373 -25.65 -23.98 29.77
N ASP A 374 -26.41 -24.82 30.49
CA ASP A 374 -25.87 -25.86 31.37
C ASP A 374 -24.86 -26.81 30.69
N PHE A 375 -25.18 -27.28 29.48
CA PHE A 375 -24.28 -28.12 28.69
C PHE A 375 -22.95 -27.41 28.40
N PHE A 376 -23.04 -26.21 27.82
CA PHE A 376 -21.86 -25.42 27.47
C PHE A 376 -21.00 -25.15 28.71
N ARG A 377 -21.61 -24.65 29.79
CA ARG A 377 -20.92 -24.36 31.04
C ARG A 377 -20.18 -25.58 31.58
N LYS A 378 -20.85 -26.72 31.69
CA LYS A 378 -20.24 -27.94 32.24
C LYS A 378 -19.06 -28.40 31.37
N PHE A 379 -19.29 -28.53 30.06
CA PHE A 379 -18.26 -29.01 29.14
C PHE A 379 -17.08 -28.04 29.05
N ALA A 380 -17.34 -26.73 29.01
CA ALA A 380 -16.30 -25.72 28.93
C ALA A 380 -15.40 -25.72 30.18
N LEU A 381 -15.98 -25.83 31.38
CA LEU A 381 -15.19 -25.90 32.61
C LEU A 381 -14.40 -27.22 32.71
N GLU A 382 -14.99 -28.35 32.31
CA GLU A 382 -14.30 -29.64 32.25
C GLU A 382 -13.12 -29.60 31.28
N TYR A 383 -13.33 -29.07 30.08
CA TYR A 383 -12.27 -28.88 29.08
C TYR A 383 -11.18 -27.92 29.59
N LEU A 384 -11.54 -26.79 30.20
CA LEU A 384 -10.59 -25.85 30.79
C LEU A 384 -9.77 -26.44 31.93
N GLY A 385 -10.37 -27.34 32.72
CA GLY A 385 -9.70 -28.00 33.85
C GLY A 385 -8.76 -29.13 33.42
N GLN A 386 -9.12 -29.87 32.37
CA GLN A 386 -8.46 -31.15 32.04
C GLN A 386 -7.64 -31.13 30.75
N GLU A 387 -8.08 -30.38 29.73
CA GLU A 387 -7.54 -30.47 28.37
C GLU A 387 -6.92 -29.16 27.87
N ALA A 388 -7.37 -28.01 28.36
CA ALA A 388 -6.89 -26.71 27.89
C ALA A 388 -5.45 -26.44 28.33
N HIS A 389 -4.69 -25.77 27.45
CA HIS A 389 -3.34 -25.32 27.81
C HIS A 389 -3.38 -24.27 28.93
N ALA A 390 -2.35 -24.26 29.80
CA ALA A 390 -2.25 -23.37 30.96
C ALA A 390 -2.52 -21.89 30.62
N GLU A 391 -1.92 -21.37 29.54
CA GLU A 391 -2.14 -19.96 29.12
C GLU A 391 -3.60 -19.68 28.70
N ILE A 392 -4.25 -20.62 28.00
CA ILE A 392 -5.68 -20.48 27.63
C ILE A 392 -6.53 -20.54 28.90
N ARG A 393 -6.22 -21.46 29.81
CA ARG A 393 -6.88 -21.57 31.12
C ARG A 393 -6.73 -20.28 31.94
N GLU A 394 -5.53 -19.70 31.99
CA GLU A 394 -5.25 -18.44 32.67
C GLU A 394 -6.05 -17.27 32.08
N PHE A 395 -6.17 -17.19 30.75
CA PHE A 395 -7.03 -16.20 30.09
C PHE A 395 -8.48 -16.30 30.57
N PHE A 396 -9.07 -17.50 30.57
CA PHE A 396 -10.46 -17.68 31.02
C PHE A 396 -10.63 -17.52 32.54
N ILE A 397 -9.64 -17.89 33.35
CA ILE A 397 -9.64 -17.62 34.79
C ILE A 397 -9.66 -16.09 35.04
N ALA A 398 -8.81 -15.34 34.33
CA ALA A 398 -8.81 -13.88 34.42
C ALA A 398 -10.16 -13.31 33.98
N LEU A 399 -10.70 -13.79 32.84
CA LEU A 399 -12.00 -13.36 32.33
C LEU A 399 -13.16 -13.63 33.31
N LEU A 400 -13.23 -14.83 33.88
CA LEU A 400 -14.25 -15.20 34.87
C LEU A 400 -14.13 -14.33 36.14
N LYS A 401 -12.90 -14.04 36.57
CA LYS A 401 -12.63 -13.17 37.72
C LYS A 401 -13.08 -11.73 37.47
N ASP A 402 -12.79 -11.19 36.28
CA ASP A 402 -13.18 -9.85 35.87
C ASP A 402 -14.71 -9.69 35.74
N ASN A 403 -15.44 -10.81 35.61
CA ASN A 403 -16.90 -10.86 35.52
C ASN A 403 -17.57 -11.43 36.79
N ASP A 404 -16.87 -11.48 37.93
CA ASP A 404 -17.38 -11.92 39.24
C ASP A 404 -18.01 -13.35 39.28
N MET A 405 -17.53 -14.26 38.43
CA MET A 405 -18.08 -15.62 38.28
C MET A 405 -17.44 -16.61 39.28
N GLN A 406 -17.79 -16.48 40.57
CA GLN A 406 -17.15 -17.23 41.67
C GLN A 406 -17.43 -18.74 41.64
N ASP A 407 -18.61 -19.16 41.19
CA ASP A 407 -19.00 -20.57 41.15
C ASP A 407 -18.18 -21.33 40.10
N GLU A 408 -18.01 -20.75 38.91
CA GLU A 408 -17.19 -21.27 37.83
C GLU A 408 -15.70 -21.32 38.21
N LEU A 409 -15.20 -20.28 38.89
CA LEU A 409 -13.83 -20.26 39.41
C LEU A 409 -13.61 -21.36 40.46
N ALA A 410 -14.60 -21.62 41.33
CA ALA A 410 -14.51 -22.68 42.32
C ALA A 410 -14.44 -24.07 41.66
N CYS A 411 -15.23 -24.31 40.61
CA CYS A 411 -15.17 -25.53 39.81
C CYS A 411 -13.76 -25.76 39.23
N LEU A 412 -13.15 -24.73 38.62
CA LEU A 412 -11.80 -24.84 38.05
C LEU A 412 -10.70 -25.02 39.10
N ALA A 413 -10.94 -24.62 40.34
CA ALA A 413 -10.01 -24.78 41.46
C ALA A 413 -10.07 -26.17 42.11
N ASP A 414 -11.21 -26.86 42.03
CA ASP A 414 -11.36 -28.21 42.56
C ASP A 414 -10.76 -29.28 41.64
N ASP A 415 -10.74 -29.06 40.32
CA ASP A 415 -10.05 -29.94 39.37
C ASP A 415 -8.52 -29.87 39.47
N ASP A 416 -7.97 -28.78 40.00
CA ASP A 416 -6.53 -28.61 40.28
C ASP A 416 -5.99 -29.63 41.30
N LYS A 417 -6.89 -30.29 42.06
CA LYS A 417 -6.55 -31.38 43.00
C LYS A 417 -6.50 -32.77 42.36
N SER A 418 -6.94 -32.92 41.11
CA SER A 418 -6.96 -34.19 40.37
C SER A 418 -5.97 -34.24 39.19
N ALA A 419 -5.36 -33.10 38.83
CA ALA A 419 -4.32 -33.04 37.82
C ALA A 419 -3.11 -33.91 38.22
N PRO A 420 -2.59 -34.77 37.33
CA PRO A 420 -1.34 -35.48 37.59
C PRO A 420 -0.23 -34.45 37.80
N ALA A 421 0.57 -34.64 38.87
CA ALA A 421 1.72 -33.79 39.16
C ALA A 421 2.56 -33.58 37.89
N PRO A 422 3.05 -32.36 37.60
CA PRO A 422 3.79 -32.09 36.37
C PRO A 422 4.95 -33.08 36.30
N ALA A 423 4.90 -33.98 35.32
CA ALA A 423 6.02 -34.83 34.98
C ALA A 423 7.21 -33.90 34.74
N ALA A 424 8.36 -34.21 35.36
CA ALA A 424 9.56 -33.39 35.36
C ALA A 424 9.72 -32.64 34.03
N GLU A 425 9.55 -31.31 34.06
CA GLU A 425 9.59 -30.44 32.89
C GLU A 425 10.96 -30.58 32.21
N THR A 426 11.01 -31.41 31.16
CA THR A 426 11.92 -31.14 30.07
C THR A 426 11.57 -29.76 29.55
N ALA A 427 12.51 -28.82 29.60
CA ALA A 427 12.30 -27.47 29.11
C ALA A 427 11.64 -27.52 27.73
N LYS A 428 10.40 -27.00 27.64
CA LYS A 428 9.65 -27.00 26.38
C LYS A 428 10.44 -26.23 25.34
N LYS A 429 10.44 -26.74 24.11
CA LYS A 429 11.07 -26.03 23.00
C LYS A 429 10.26 -24.78 22.69
N ARG A 430 10.96 -23.65 22.57
CA ARG A 430 10.39 -22.32 22.37
C ARG A 430 10.23 -22.06 20.88
N VAL A 431 9.02 -21.74 20.44
CA VAL A 431 8.72 -21.48 19.03
C VAL A 431 8.16 -20.07 18.91
N VAL A 432 8.76 -19.25 18.06
CA VAL A 432 8.26 -17.91 17.77
C VAL A 432 7.30 -17.97 16.58
N ALA A 433 6.18 -17.25 16.63
CA ALA A 433 5.29 -17.04 15.50
C ALA A 433 5.14 -15.53 15.22
N ILE A 434 5.28 -15.12 13.95
CA ILE A 434 5.24 -13.72 13.51
C ILE A 434 4.19 -13.60 12.40
N ASP A 435 3.17 -12.78 12.62
CA ASP A 435 2.06 -12.57 11.68
C ASP A 435 1.33 -11.27 12.04
N ASP A 436 0.92 -10.47 11.05
CA ASP A 436 0.24 -9.19 11.27
C ASP A 436 -1.23 -9.35 11.67
N SER A 437 -1.78 -10.57 11.54
CA SER A 437 -3.11 -10.92 12.00
C SER A 437 -3.10 -11.49 13.42
N LYS A 438 -3.72 -10.75 14.35
CA LYS A 438 -3.98 -11.24 15.72
C LYS A 438 -4.73 -12.56 15.75
N MET A 439 -5.64 -12.76 14.79
CA MET A 439 -6.39 -14.01 14.65
C MET A 439 -5.44 -15.17 14.35
N ILE A 440 -4.54 -15.00 13.37
CA ILE A 440 -3.60 -16.05 12.97
C ILE A 440 -2.59 -16.33 14.09
N LEU A 441 -2.11 -15.31 14.78
CA LEU A 441 -1.26 -15.49 15.97
C LEU A 441 -1.97 -16.27 17.09
N GLY A 442 -3.28 -16.04 17.28
CA GLY A 442 -4.11 -16.82 18.20
C GLY A 442 -4.18 -18.30 17.81
N ILE A 443 -4.36 -18.60 16.51
CA ILE A 443 -4.36 -19.96 15.98
C ILE A 443 -2.99 -20.62 16.19
N PHE A 444 -1.88 -19.94 15.84
CA PHE A 444 -0.53 -20.46 16.06
C PHE A 444 -0.28 -20.80 17.53
N ARG A 445 -0.65 -19.89 18.43
CA ARG A 445 -0.51 -20.08 19.88
C ARG A 445 -1.21 -21.36 20.32
N SER A 446 -2.49 -21.53 19.97
CA SER A 446 -3.29 -22.69 20.35
C SER A 446 -2.73 -23.99 19.78
N MET A 447 -2.31 -24.00 18.53
CA MET A 447 -1.71 -25.18 17.89
C MET A 447 -0.37 -25.58 18.50
N LEU A 448 0.53 -24.61 18.73
CA LEU A 448 1.86 -24.85 19.30
C LEU A 448 1.77 -25.42 20.72
N HIS A 449 0.87 -24.86 21.54
CA HIS A 449 0.55 -25.40 22.86
C HIS A 449 0.03 -26.84 22.79
N ALA A 450 -0.90 -27.11 21.89
CA ALA A 450 -1.47 -28.45 21.69
C ALA A 450 -0.46 -29.47 21.12
N LEU A 451 0.67 -29.00 20.59
CA LEU A 451 1.81 -29.80 20.13
C LEU A 451 2.93 -29.92 21.20
N GLY A 452 2.79 -29.26 22.36
CA GLY A 452 3.74 -29.31 23.46
C GLY A 452 4.89 -28.30 23.39
N TYR A 453 4.83 -27.32 22.49
CA TYR A 453 5.80 -26.23 22.39
C TYR A 453 5.42 -25.04 23.28
N GLU A 454 6.39 -24.16 23.55
CA GLU A 454 6.17 -22.87 24.20
C GLU A 454 6.14 -21.75 23.14
N PRO A 455 4.96 -21.20 22.80
CA PRO A 455 4.80 -20.18 21.77
C PRO A 455 5.15 -18.77 22.26
N PHE A 456 5.85 -18.01 21.42
CA PHE A 456 6.06 -16.58 21.57
C PHE A 456 5.53 -15.88 20.32
N ILE A 457 4.53 -15.03 20.46
CA ILE A 457 3.85 -14.41 19.30
C ILE A 457 4.22 -12.93 19.15
N PHE A 458 4.39 -12.48 17.91
CA PHE A 458 4.67 -11.09 17.59
C PHE A 458 3.82 -10.62 16.42
N ILE A 459 3.08 -9.52 16.64
CA ILE A 459 2.30 -8.85 15.60
C ILE A 459 3.14 -7.88 14.77
N ASP A 460 4.17 -7.30 15.39
CA ASP A 460 5.10 -6.40 14.74
C ASP A 460 6.36 -7.17 14.34
N PRO A 461 6.63 -7.32 13.03
CA PRO A 461 7.77 -8.09 12.58
C PRO A 461 9.12 -7.42 12.89
N GLU A 462 9.18 -6.10 13.06
CA GLU A 462 10.43 -5.42 13.43
C GLU A 462 10.82 -5.72 14.87
N VAL A 463 9.85 -5.62 15.78
CA VAL A 463 10.03 -6.00 17.19
C VAL A 463 10.40 -7.48 17.30
N ALA A 464 9.76 -8.34 16.50
CA ALA A 464 10.02 -9.77 16.50
C ALA A 464 11.49 -10.11 16.21
N VAL A 465 12.15 -9.40 15.28
CA VAL A 465 13.56 -9.65 14.95
C VAL A 465 14.45 -9.42 16.16
N GLU A 466 14.26 -8.31 16.89
CA GLU A 466 15.06 -7.98 18.07
C GLU A 466 14.85 -9.00 19.19
N GLU A 467 13.60 -9.38 19.43
CA GLU A 467 13.22 -10.33 20.46
C GLU A 467 13.70 -11.76 20.16
N VAL A 468 13.64 -12.20 18.90
CA VAL A 468 14.18 -13.52 18.49
C VAL A 468 15.69 -13.60 18.77
N ILE A 469 16.43 -12.51 18.54
CA ILE A 469 17.87 -12.46 18.80
C ILE A 469 18.19 -12.64 20.28
N GLN A 470 17.35 -12.08 21.16
CA GLN A 470 17.52 -12.18 22.60
C GLN A 470 17.02 -13.51 23.16
N LEU A 471 15.81 -13.94 22.77
CA LEU A 471 15.13 -15.14 23.24
C LEU A 471 15.88 -16.41 22.82
N LYS A 472 16.45 -16.42 21.61
CA LYS A 472 17.06 -17.59 20.95
C LYS A 472 16.11 -18.79 20.99
N PRO A 473 14.96 -18.69 20.30
CA PRO A 473 13.99 -19.78 20.24
C PRO A 473 14.57 -20.97 19.46
N ASP A 474 13.91 -22.12 19.59
CA ASP A 474 14.25 -23.34 18.86
C ASP A 474 13.76 -23.30 17.41
N ALA A 475 12.68 -22.55 17.10
CA ALA A 475 12.20 -22.33 15.74
C ALA A 475 11.44 -21.00 15.59
N VAL A 476 11.32 -20.52 14.35
CA VAL A 476 10.47 -19.38 13.97
C VAL A 476 9.49 -19.81 12.89
N LEU A 477 8.21 -19.51 13.09
CA LEU A 477 7.16 -19.48 12.07
C LEU A 477 6.94 -18.00 11.70
N THR A 478 7.01 -17.63 10.42
CA THR A 478 6.79 -16.23 10.01
C THR A 478 5.89 -16.17 8.80
N ASP A 479 4.93 -15.25 8.79
CA ASP A 479 4.18 -14.93 7.58
C ASP A 479 5.10 -14.29 6.53
N LEU A 480 4.77 -14.48 5.25
CA LEU A 480 5.53 -13.90 4.14
C LEU A 480 5.20 -12.41 3.94
N ASN A 481 3.93 -12.01 4.01
CA ASN A 481 3.46 -10.67 3.68
C ASN A 481 2.96 -9.95 4.92
N MET A 482 3.86 -9.23 5.58
CA MET A 482 3.51 -8.34 6.69
C MET A 482 3.78 -6.88 6.30
N PRO A 483 2.99 -5.92 6.80
CA PRO A 483 3.27 -4.50 6.64
C PRO A 483 4.65 -4.12 7.20
N GLY A 484 5.29 -3.11 6.60
CA GLY A 484 6.63 -2.67 6.99
C GLY A 484 7.72 -3.58 6.42
N ILE A 485 8.01 -4.70 7.08
CA ILE A 485 9.01 -5.68 6.63
C ILE A 485 8.38 -7.05 6.36
N THR A 486 8.80 -7.69 5.26
CA THR A 486 8.28 -9.01 4.86
C THR A 486 8.94 -10.15 5.63
N GLY A 487 8.33 -11.34 5.61
CA GLY A 487 8.95 -12.55 6.18
C GLY A 487 10.30 -12.90 5.55
N ILE A 488 10.52 -12.53 4.29
CA ILE A 488 11.82 -12.65 3.60
C ILE A 488 12.86 -11.73 4.24
N GLU A 489 12.50 -10.47 4.51
CA GLU A 489 13.40 -9.50 5.17
C GLU A 489 13.67 -9.88 6.63
N VAL A 490 12.65 -10.32 7.37
CA VAL A 490 12.80 -10.92 8.72
C VAL A 490 13.81 -12.07 8.67
N THR A 491 13.63 -13.00 7.73
CA THR A 491 14.55 -14.14 7.54
C THR A 491 15.97 -13.66 7.27
N ARG A 492 16.15 -12.69 6.36
CA ARG A 492 17.46 -12.15 6.01
C ARG A 492 18.17 -11.56 7.22
N ARG A 493 17.48 -10.73 8.01
CA ARG A 493 18.02 -10.13 9.23
C ARG A 493 18.39 -11.16 10.29
N LEU A 494 17.56 -12.19 10.48
CA LEU A 494 17.86 -13.29 11.40
C LEU A 494 19.05 -14.14 10.93
N ARG A 495 19.23 -14.31 9.62
CA ARG A 495 20.37 -15.05 9.04
C ARG A 495 21.71 -14.33 9.16
N GLU A 496 21.72 -13.03 9.43
CA GLU A 496 22.94 -12.31 9.83
C GLU A 496 23.43 -12.71 11.24
N LYS A 497 22.57 -13.31 12.06
CA LYS A 497 22.85 -13.66 13.46
C LYS A 497 22.88 -15.16 13.72
N PHE A 498 22.07 -15.94 13.01
CA PHE A 498 21.91 -17.38 13.20
C PHE A 498 22.07 -18.12 11.88
N SER A 499 22.80 -19.23 11.90
CA SER A 499 22.82 -20.16 10.77
C SER A 499 21.49 -20.90 10.62
N LYS A 500 21.31 -21.55 9.46
CA LYS A 500 20.10 -22.33 9.16
C LYS A 500 19.91 -23.53 10.10
N ASP A 501 21.01 -24.10 10.57
CA ASP A 501 21.00 -25.25 11.49
C ASP A 501 20.76 -24.82 12.94
N GLU A 502 21.19 -23.61 13.32
CA GLU A 502 20.96 -23.06 14.67
C GLU A 502 19.53 -22.58 14.87
N LEU A 503 18.91 -22.01 13.82
CA LEU A 503 17.56 -21.47 13.90
C LEU A 503 16.75 -21.85 12.65
N PRO A 504 15.93 -22.91 12.71
CA PRO A 504 14.98 -23.22 11.65
C PRO A 504 13.92 -22.11 11.55
N ILE A 505 13.77 -21.57 10.34
CA ILE A 505 12.76 -20.55 10.02
C ILE A 505 11.81 -21.16 8.98
N ILE A 506 10.55 -21.36 9.35
CA ILE A 506 9.50 -21.89 8.49
C ILE A 506 8.63 -20.72 8.05
N MET A 507 8.61 -20.45 6.75
CA MET A 507 7.74 -19.44 6.17
C MET A 507 6.33 -20.00 6.07
N VAL A 508 5.33 -19.23 6.48
CA VAL A 508 3.91 -19.57 6.34
C VAL A 508 3.28 -18.58 5.38
N THR A 509 2.60 -19.05 4.32
CA THR A 509 2.13 -18.14 3.26
C THR A 509 0.83 -18.61 2.62
N THR A 510 -0.02 -17.67 2.20
CA THR A 510 -1.16 -17.96 1.30
C THR A 510 -0.74 -18.06 -0.16
N GLN A 511 0.47 -17.62 -0.52
CA GLN A 511 0.93 -17.57 -1.91
C GLN A 511 1.47 -18.93 -2.37
N ASN A 512 1.06 -19.37 -3.55
CA ASN A 512 1.56 -20.58 -4.21
C ASN A 512 2.59 -20.29 -5.32
N GLU A 513 3.03 -19.03 -5.47
CA GLU A 513 3.92 -18.63 -6.56
C GLU A 513 5.36 -19.15 -6.40
N ASN A 514 5.91 -19.73 -7.47
CA ASN A 514 7.27 -20.29 -7.49
C ASN A 514 8.35 -19.25 -7.18
N HIS A 515 8.17 -18.00 -7.59
CA HIS A 515 9.21 -16.97 -7.48
C HIS A 515 9.39 -16.46 -6.05
N ASP A 516 8.31 -16.24 -5.30
CA ASP A 516 8.42 -15.86 -3.88
C ASP A 516 8.97 -17.02 -3.05
N ASN A 517 8.62 -18.25 -3.40
CA ASN A 517 9.22 -19.44 -2.80
C ASN A 517 10.72 -19.53 -3.10
N GLU A 518 11.18 -19.13 -4.28
CA GLU A 518 12.62 -19.04 -4.61
C GLU A 518 13.32 -17.91 -3.86
N ALA A 519 12.73 -16.71 -3.81
CA ALA A 519 13.27 -15.59 -3.05
C ALA A 519 13.36 -15.90 -1.55
N ALA A 520 12.34 -16.55 -1.00
CA ALA A 520 12.32 -17.02 0.38
C ALA A 520 13.39 -18.08 0.63
N LYS A 521 13.55 -19.06 -0.27
CA LYS A 521 14.67 -20.03 -0.22
C LYS A 521 16.03 -19.35 -0.27
N ALA A 522 16.20 -18.35 -1.14
CA ALA A 522 17.44 -17.58 -1.26
C ALA A 522 17.74 -16.76 0.00
N ALA A 523 16.71 -16.26 0.69
CA ALA A 523 16.86 -15.60 1.99
C ALA A 523 17.25 -16.56 3.13
N GLY A 524 17.16 -17.87 2.92
CA GLY A 524 17.69 -18.88 3.84
C GLY A 524 16.65 -19.52 4.76
N ILE A 525 15.37 -19.53 4.39
CA ILE A 525 14.36 -20.31 5.13
C ILE A 525 14.71 -21.80 5.19
N SER A 526 14.16 -22.47 6.19
CA SER A 526 14.23 -23.92 6.35
C SER A 526 13.12 -24.64 5.60
N ASP A 527 11.89 -24.15 5.71
CA ASP A 527 10.72 -24.79 5.11
C ASP A 527 9.64 -23.78 4.72
N ILE A 528 8.64 -24.24 3.96
CA ILE A 528 7.45 -23.47 3.60
C ILE A 528 6.20 -24.26 3.98
N LEU A 529 5.28 -23.61 4.68
CA LEU A 529 3.92 -24.08 4.91
C LEU A 529 2.94 -23.16 4.21
N HIS A 530 1.88 -23.75 3.65
CA HIS A 530 0.81 -22.98 3.02
C HIS A 530 -0.36 -22.84 3.98
N LYS A 531 -0.93 -21.63 4.04
CA LYS A 531 -2.25 -21.40 4.66
C LYS A 531 -3.31 -22.15 3.80
N PRO A 532 -4.35 -22.76 4.41
CA PRO A 532 -4.57 -22.86 5.84
C PRO A 532 -3.73 -24.04 6.35
N PHE A 533 -2.97 -23.81 7.41
CA PHE A 533 -2.13 -24.84 8.00
C PHE A 533 -2.91 -25.63 9.05
N THR A 534 -2.70 -26.95 9.13
CA THR A 534 -3.31 -27.75 10.19
C THR A 534 -2.33 -27.94 11.35
N LYS A 535 -2.84 -28.35 12.51
CA LYS A 535 -2.01 -28.73 13.66
C LYS A 535 -0.99 -29.81 13.25
N GLU A 536 -1.42 -30.80 12.47
CA GLU A 536 -0.57 -31.88 11.96
C GLU A 536 0.52 -31.32 11.05
N GLY A 537 0.16 -30.44 10.11
CA GLY A 537 1.11 -29.83 9.18
C GLY A 537 2.20 -28.99 9.88
N ILE A 538 1.81 -28.20 10.89
CA ILE A 538 2.78 -27.49 11.75
C ILE A 538 3.65 -28.49 12.52
N GLY A 539 3.03 -29.51 13.11
CA GLY A 539 3.73 -30.53 13.89
C GLY A 539 4.78 -31.27 13.06
N GLU A 540 4.44 -31.70 11.85
CA GLU A 540 5.35 -32.35 10.90
C GLU A 540 6.49 -31.41 10.48
N ALA A 541 6.19 -30.15 10.18
CA ALA A 541 7.20 -29.18 9.79
C ALA A 541 8.20 -28.92 10.92
N LEU A 542 7.72 -28.71 12.16
CA LEU A 542 8.58 -28.51 13.32
C LEU A 542 9.37 -29.77 13.68
N ALA A 543 8.76 -30.96 13.64
CA ALA A 543 9.43 -32.21 13.95
C ALA A 543 10.61 -32.53 13.02
N ARG A 544 10.59 -32.04 11.78
CA ARG A 544 11.74 -32.19 10.85
C ARG A 544 13.02 -31.49 11.34
N TYR A 545 12.89 -30.44 12.16
CA TYR A 545 14.03 -29.64 12.64
C TYR A 545 14.23 -29.70 14.16
N LEU A 546 13.17 -30.02 14.90
CA LEU A 546 13.16 -30.10 16.35
C LEU A 546 13.10 -31.55 16.87
N GLY A 547 13.08 -32.55 15.99
CA GLY A 547 13.03 -33.98 16.34
C GLY A 547 14.34 -34.54 16.89
#